data_AF-A0AAU9AL63-F1
#
_entry.id   AF-A0AAU9AL63-F1
#
_cell.length_a   1.000
_cell.length_b   1.000
_cell.length_c   1.000
_cell.angle_alpha   90.00
_cell.angle_beta   90.00
_cell.angle_gamma   90.00
#
_symmetry.space_group_name_H-M   'P 1'
#
loop_
_entity.id
_entity.type
_entity.pdbx_description
1 polymer ?
#
loop_
_entity_poly.entity_id
_entity_poly.type
_entity_poly.pdbx_seq_one_letter_code
_entity_poly.pdbx_strand_id
1 'polypeptide(L)'
;MSTDDPLWNLMLAAIGQRIDSPQGLALVEAIGAKPLRAVTPQNFSDYTVAKPLGITVSATPIPKYRAYWPERREKRAYVNYINRIELTPPYSGYLPDGMHWGIAQADLDAIAKFELRGSRKIPYWNFDAPAPEVTLTACTSINGLFPPEKPAADRLLIQLDEERDFISAYAEYEAAKPLVYVEDAFFAAWCGLNGALDETRFDSDRLRPLRERSISPLGFLHGPCGRLLWSRDLRPSSLGFVQRYYTGLGLPNQLRWVEDVKAVFGASNHLRDDPAQMTRDDWADYDRIAPRIAERYAQWQRGELEPRER
;
A
#
# COMPACT_ATOMS: atom_id res chain seq x y z
N MET A 1 -13.76 28.41 6.49
CA MET A 1 -13.99 28.00 7.90
C MET A 1 -12.61 27.70 8.50
N SER A 2 -12.36 28.01 9.78
CA SER A 2 -11.00 27.91 10.35
C SER A 2 -10.52 26.46 10.44
N THR A 3 -9.23 26.23 10.22
CA THR A 3 -8.51 24.98 10.53
C THR A 3 -8.49 24.67 12.04
N ASP A 4 -9.01 25.56 12.87
CA ASP A 4 -9.15 25.40 14.33
C ASP A 4 -10.35 24.53 14.75
N ASP A 5 -10.97 23.76 13.85
CA ASP A 5 -12.02 22.81 14.23
C ASP A 5 -11.43 21.77 15.21
N PRO A 6 -11.85 21.76 16.49
CA PRO A 6 -11.28 20.86 17.49
C PRO A 6 -11.47 19.39 17.13
N LEU A 7 -12.60 19.04 16.51
CA LEU A 7 -12.90 17.67 16.15
C LEU A 7 -12.08 17.24 14.93
N TRP A 8 -11.90 18.13 13.95
CA TRP A 8 -10.98 17.91 12.84
C TRP A 8 -9.56 17.62 13.33
N ASN A 9 -9.04 18.44 14.24
CA ASN A 9 -7.70 18.27 14.79
C ASN A 9 -7.56 16.97 15.60
N LEU A 10 -8.59 16.56 16.34
CA LEU A 10 -8.61 15.25 17.01
C LEU A 10 -8.58 14.09 16.01
N MET A 11 -9.32 14.21 14.90
CA MET A 11 -9.31 13.18 13.84
C MET A 11 -7.91 13.04 13.22
N LEU A 12 -7.26 14.16 12.88
CA LEU A 12 -5.89 14.16 12.36
C LEU A 12 -4.89 13.58 13.36
N ALA A 13 -5.01 13.92 14.65
CA ALA A 13 -4.12 13.41 15.69
C ALA A 13 -4.31 11.91 15.96
N ALA A 14 -5.50 11.36 15.70
CA ALA A 14 -5.84 9.97 15.97
C ALA A 14 -5.48 9.01 14.81
N ILE A 15 -5.48 9.47 13.55
CA ILE A 15 -5.09 8.63 12.41
C ILE A 15 -3.65 8.11 12.61
N GLY A 16 -3.45 6.82 12.35
CA GLY A 16 -2.19 6.12 12.55
C GLY A 16 -1.90 5.78 14.02
N GLN A 17 -2.71 6.23 14.99
CA GLN A 17 -2.52 5.90 16.40
C GLN A 17 -3.20 4.59 16.79
N ARG A 18 -2.75 3.99 17.89
CA ARG A 18 -3.42 2.84 18.49
C ARG A 18 -4.80 3.23 19.00
N ILE A 19 -5.73 2.29 18.99
CA ILE A 19 -7.08 2.50 19.52
C ILE A 19 -7.13 2.86 21.02
N ASP A 20 -6.10 2.51 21.78
CA ASP A 20 -5.93 2.77 23.21
C ASP A 20 -4.99 3.96 23.51
N SER A 21 -4.54 4.67 22.48
CA SER A 21 -3.72 5.88 22.64
C SER A 21 -4.55 7.03 23.22
N PRO A 22 -3.93 8.01 23.91
CA PRO A 22 -4.63 9.22 24.37
C PRO A 22 -5.39 9.93 23.25
N GLN A 23 -4.82 10.01 22.05
CA GLN A 23 -5.42 10.64 20.88
C GLN A 23 -6.64 9.87 20.38
N GLY A 24 -6.52 8.54 20.27
CA GLY A 24 -7.63 7.68 19.84
C GLY A 24 -8.79 7.69 20.83
N LEU A 25 -8.49 7.62 22.13
CA LEU A 25 -9.48 7.70 23.20
C LEU A 25 -10.19 9.07 23.23
N ALA A 26 -9.43 10.16 23.11
CA ALA A 26 -9.98 11.52 23.06
C ALA A 26 -10.92 11.72 21.87
N LEU A 27 -10.58 11.19 20.69
CA LEU A 27 -11.47 11.24 19.54
C LEU A 27 -12.78 10.47 19.81
N VAL A 28 -12.69 9.23 20.27
CA VAL A 28 -13.88 8.38 20.52
C VAL A 28 -14.80 9.00 21.59
N GLU A 29 -14.21 9.56 22.64
CA GLU A 29 -14.94 10.30 23.67
C GLU A 29 -15.64 11.54 23.09
N ALA A 30 -14.93 12.36 22.32
CA ALA A 30 -15.46 13.57 21.72
C ALA A 30 -16.65 13.32 20.77
N ILE A 31 -16.66 12.19 20.06
CA ILE A 31 -17.77 11.82 19.18
C ILE A 31 -18.89 11.05 19.89
N GLY A 32 -18.74 10.76 21.19
CA GLY A 32 -19.73 10.02 21.99
C GLY A 32 -19.98 8.59 21.49
N ALA A 33 -18.99 7.97 20.84
CA ALA A 33 -19.13 6.64 20.25
C ALA A 33 -18.63 5.53 21.20
N LYS A 34 -18.94 4.28 20.88
CA LYS A 34 -18.41 3.15 21.64
C LYS A 34 -16.90 3.00 21.40
N PRO A 35 -16.10 2.61 22.42
CA PRO A 35 -14.70 2.26 22.24
C PRO A 35 -14.50 1.23 21.14
N LEU A 36 -13.47 1.45 20.32
CA LEU A 36 -12.94 0.44 19.41
C LEU A 36 -12.35 -0.71 20.22
N ARG A 37 -12.47 -1.92 19.70
CA ARG A 37 -12.01 -3.15 20.34
C ARG A 37 -10.82 -3.72 19.58
N ALA A 38 -9.94 -4.39 20.32
CA ALA A 38 -8.94 -5.25 19.71
C ALA A 38 -9.63 -6.35 18.90
N VAL A 39 -9.09 -6.65 17.73
CA VAL A 39 -9.67 -7.64 16.83
C VAL A 39 -9.08 -9.03 17.05
N THR A 40 -9.69 -10.06 16.45
CA THR A 40 -9.31 -11.47 16.60
C THR A 40 -8.82 -12.05 15.27
N PRO A 41 -8.19 -13.23 15.22
CA PRO A 41 -7.85 -13.87 13.95
C PRO A 41 -9.05 -14.10 13.00
N GLN A 42 -10.29 -14.04 13.49
CA GLN A 42 -11.51 -14.24 12.72
C GLN A 42 -12.18 -12.92 12.27
N ASN A 43 -11.73 -11.78 12.78
CA ASN A 43 -12.23 -10.47 12.40
C ASN A 43 -11.04 -9.52 12.22
N PHE A 44 -10.81 -8.95 11.04
CA PHE A 44 -9.61 -8.15 10.78
C PHE A 44 -9.85 -6.63 10.84
N SER A 45 -10.99 -6.20 11.36
CA SER A 45 -11.31 -4.78 11.52
C SER A 45 -12.35 -4.56 12.62
N ASP A 46 -12.30 -3.40 13.26
CA ASP A 46 -13.40 -2.89 14.09
C ASP A 46 -13.71 -1.46 13.66
N TYR A 47 -14.92 -1.01 13.93
CA TYR A 47 -15.33 0.36 13.62
C TYR A 47 -16.33 0.85 14.65
N THR A 48 -16.39 2.17 14.81
CA THR A 48 -17.38 2.85 15.64
C THR A 48 -17.99 4.00 14.86
N VAL A 49 -19.26 4.28 15.10
CA VAL A 49 -20.04 5.24 14.31
C VAL A 49 -20.76 6.21 15.23
N ALA A 50 -20.54 7.50 15.01
CA ALA A 50 -21.31 8.60 15.58
C ALA A 50 -22.29 9.14 14.52
N LYS A 51 -23.40 8.43 14.31
CA LYS A 51 -24.41 8.79 13.28
C LYS A 51 -24.89 10.24 13.36
N PRO A 52 -25.17 10.83 14.54
CA PRO A 52 -25.60 12.22 14.63
C PRO A 52 -24.56 13.24 14.16
N LEU A 53 -23.28 12.85 14.16
CA LEU A 53 -22.17 13.69 13.70
C LEU A 53 -21.71 13.35 12.29
N GLY A 54 -22.24 12.27 11.68
CA GLY A 54 -21.79 11.80 10.37
C GLY A 54 -20.35 11.27 10.36
N ILE A 55 -19.85 10.71 11.48
CA ILE A 55 -18.46 10.25 11.62
C ILE A 55 -18.40 8.74 11.82
N THR A 56 -17.56 8.07 11.05
CA THR A 56 -17.18 6.66 11.26
C THR A 56 -15.68 6.55 11.43
N VAL A 57 -15.23 5.93 12.51
CA VAL A 57 -13.81 5.66 12.79
C VAL A 57 -13.58 4.15 12.61
N SER A 58 -12.65 3.78 11.73
CA SER A 58 -12.27 2.40 11.44
C SER A 58 -10.85 2.12 11.92
N ALA A 59 -10.63 0.90 12.42
CA ALA A 59 -9.31 0.43 12.82
C ALA A 59 -9.03 -0.99 12.32
N THR A 60 -7.77 -1.25 11.99
CA THR A 60 -7.28 -2.56 11.54
C THR A 60 -6.00 -2.94 12.30
N PRO A 61 -5.71 -4.24 12.44
CA PRO A 61 -4.50 -4.71 13.11
C PRO A 61 -3.26 -4.66 12.21
N ILE A 62 -3.47 -4.54 10.90
CA ILE A 62 -2.46 -4.67 9.86
C ILE A 62 -2.68 -3.55 8.85
N PRO A 63 -2.50 -2.28 9.26
CA PRO A 63 -2.40 -1.22 8.26
C PRO A 63 -1.21 -1.56 7.37
N LYS A 64 -1.39 -1.45 6.05
CA LYS A 64 -0.28 -1.64 5.10
C LYS A 64 0.62 -0.41 5.14
N TYR A 65 1.24 -0.17 6.28
CA TYR A 65 2.08 0.98 6.55
C TYR A 65 3.36 0.49 7.21
N ARG A 66 4.50 0.87 6.63
CA ARG A 66 5.79 0.25 6.96
C ARG A 66 6.15 0.30 8.45
N ALA A 67 5.84 1.40 9.14
CA ALA A 67 6.17 1.54 10.57
C ALA A 67 5.47 0.48 11.45
N TYR A 68 4.39 -0.11 10.95
CA TYR A 68 3.54 -1.08 11.67
C TYR A 68 3.63 -2.49 11.09
N TRP A 69 4.55 -2.72 10.14
CA TRP A 69 4.78 -4.03 9.52
C TRP A 69 6.03 -4.70 10.08
N PRO A 70 6.03 -6.03 10.32
CA PRO A 70 4.91 -6.98 10.19
C PRO A 70 3.85 -6.78 11.29
N GLU A 71 2.76 -7.57 11.25
CA GLU A 71 1.64 -7.48 12.21
C GLU A 71 2.12 -7.32 13.66
N ARG A 72 1.73 -6.23 14.32
CA ARG A 72 2.12 -6.00 15.73
C ARG A 72 1.18 -6.75 16.68
N ARG A 73 1.76 -7.57 17.55
CA ARG A 73 1.04 -8.34 18.59
C ARG A 73 1.54 -7.99 19.99
N GLU A 74 0.62 -7.85 20.93
CA GLU A 74 0.89 -7.69 22.36
C GLU A 74 0.11 -8.73 23.16
N LYS A 75 0.79 -9.51 24.01
CA LYS A 75 0.16 -10.53 24.88
C LYS A 75 -0.82 -11.46 24.13
N ARG A 76 -0.48 -11.83 22.88
CA ARG A 76 -1.29 -12.64 21.94
C ARG A 76 -2.53 -11.95 21.33
N ALA A 77 -2.73 -10.65 21.59
CA ALA A 77 -3.73 -9.83 20.91
C ALA A 77 -3.10 -9.03 19.76
N TYR A 78 -3.86 -8.77 18.72
CA TYR A 78 -3.45 -7.83 17.68
C TYR A 78 -3.57 -6.40 18.17
N VAL A 79 -2.58 -5.58 17.86
CA VAL A 79 -2.62 -4.15 18.14
C VAL A 79 -3.36 -3.46 17.00
N ASN A 80 -4.50 -2.85 17.29
CA ASN A 80 -5.30 -2.13 16.29
C ASN A 80 -4.90 -0.66 16.20
N TYR A 81 -4.82 -0.16 14.97
CA TYR A 81 -4.54 1.22 14.65
C TYR A 81 -5.71 1.84 13.92
N ILE A 82 -6.05 3.09 14.26
CA ILE A 82 -7.05 3.87 13.54
C ILE A 82 -6.46 4.20 12.17
N ASN A 83 -6.98 3.59 11.11
CA ASN A 83 -6.43 3.72 9.76
C ASN A 83 -7.33 4.51 8.80
N ARG A 84 -8.59 4.73 9.17
CA ARG A 84 -9.54 5.50 8.36
C ARG A 84 -10.59 6.17 9.22
N ILE A 85 -10.88 7.42 8.90
CA ILE A 85 -12.03 8.16 9.38
C ILE A 85 -12.85 8.59 8.16
N GLU A 86 -14.12 8.23 8.15
CA GLU A 86 -15.09 8.60 7.12
C GLU A 86 -16.05 9.65 7.68
N LEU A 87 -16.19 10.75 6.94
CA LEU A 87 -17.14 11.83 7.22
C LEU A 87 -18.23 11.82 6.16
N THR A 88 -19.48 11.93 6.59
CA THR A 88 -20.66 11.97 5.74
C THR A 88 -21.65 13.00 6.29
N PRO A 89 -22.67 13.45 5.52
CA PRO A 89 -23.76 14.21 6.10
C PRO A 89 -24.38 13.47 7.30
N PRO A 90 -24.63 14.14 8.45
CA PRO A 90 -24.72 15.60 8.62
C PRO A 90 -23.44 16.28 9.17
N TYR A 91 -22.24 15.71 9.02
CA TYR A 91 -21.00 16.33 9.51
C TYR A 91 -20.90 17.79 9.08
N SER A 92 -20.77 18.69 10.06
CA SER A 92 -20.82 20.15 9.87
C SER A 92 -19.52 20.86 10.22
N GLY A 93 -18.46 20.09 10.49
CA GLY A 93 -17.13 20.61 10.79
C GLY A 93 -16.36 21.04 9.54
N TYR A 94 -15.04 21.12 9.67
CA TYR A 94 -14.14 21.54 8.60
C TYR A 94 -14.19 20.60 7.38
N LEU A 95 -14.28 21.20 6.20
CA LEU A 95 -14.11 20.55 4.91
C LEU A 95 -12.98 21.25 4.15
N PRO A 96 -12.27 20.57 3.22
CA PRO A 96 -11.25 21.21 2.39
C PRO A 96 -11.76 22.46 1.69
N ASP A 97 -10.87 23.42 1.42
CA ASP A 97 -11.26 24.68 0.79
C ASP A 97 -12.04 24.47 -0.51
N GLY A 98 -13.20 25.12 -0.60
CA GLY A 98 -14.13 24.99 -1.73
C GLY A 98 -15.02 23.74 -1.69
N MET A 99 -14.74 22.75 -0.84
CA MET A 99 -15.53 21.53 -0.73
C MET A 99 -16.76 21.75 0.16
N HIS A 100 -17.92 21.28 -0.30
CA HIS A 100 -19.13 21.15 0.51
C HIS A 100 -19.90 19.89 0.12
N TRP A 101 -20.75 19.39 1.01
CA TRP A 101 -21.61 18.25 0.68
C TRP A 101 -22.51 18.57 -0.53
N GLY A 102 -22.68 17.61 -1.42
CA GLY A 102 -23.51 17.80 -2.62
C GLY A 102 -22.86 18.66 -3.71
N ILE A 103 -21.58 18.99 -3.60
CA ILE A 103 -20.82 19.68 -4.66
C ILE A 103 -20.80 18.86 -5.95
N ALA A 104 -21.00 19.54 -7.09
CA ALA A 104 -21.01 18.89 -8.40
C ALA A 104 -19.61 18.44 -8.81
N GLN A 105 -19.54 17.40 -9.64
CA GLN A 105 -18.28 16.86 -10.14
C GLN A 105 -17.37 17.92 -10.79
N ALA A 106 -17.90 18.81 -11.63
CA ALA A 106 -17.09 19.82 -12.31
C ALA A 106 -16.40 20.79 -11.32
N ASP A 107 -17.08 21.12 -10.21
CA ASP A 107 -16.52 22.00 -9.19
C ASP A 107 -15.49 21.26 -8.32
N LEU A 108 -15.69 19.96 -8.05
CA LEU A 108 -14.67 19.11 -7.43
C LEU A 108 -13.42 19.01 -8.30
N ASP A 109 -13.58 18.80 -9.60
CA ASP A 109 -12.48 18.73 -10.58
C ASP A 109 -11.67 20.04 -10.58
N ALA A 110 -12.30 21.18 -10.29
CA ALA A 110 -11.65 22.49 -10.28
C ALA A 110 -10.83 22.77 -9.01
N ILE A 111 -11.15 22.14 -7.88
CA ILE A 111 -10.49 22.39 -6.58
C ILE A 111 -9.58 21.26 -6.11
N ALA A 112 -9.75 20.06 -6.66
CA ALA A 112 -8.93 18.90 -6.31
C ALA A 112 -7.56 18.96 -7.01
N LYS A 113 -6.55 18.31 -6.40
CA LYS A 113 -5.22 18.21 -7.01
C LYS A 113 -5.22 17.35 -8.26
N PHE A 114 -5.91 16.21 -8.19
CA PHE A 114 -6.19 15.34 -9.33
C PHE A 114 -7.27 14.32 -8.97
N GLU A 115 -7.98 13.85 -9.99
CA GLU A 115 -8.99 12.80 -9.92
C GLU A 115 -8.33 11.43 -10.19
N LEU A 116 -8.55 10.42 -9.34
CA LEU A 116 -8.21 9.05 -9.67
C LEU A 116 -9.47 8.27 -10.07
N ARG A 117 -9.54 7.87 -11.35
CA ARG A 117 -10.61 7.03 -11.88
C ARG A 117 -10.23 5.56 -11.80
N GLY A 118 -10.80 4.79 -10.86
CA GLY A 118 -10.69 3.31 -10.88
C GLY A 118 -11.02 2.65 -9.54
N SER A 119 -12.16 1.98 -9.35
CA SER A 119 -12.61 0.83 -10.13
C SER A 119 -14.06 0.97 -10.65
N ARG A 120 -14.20 1.25 -11.95
CA ARG A 120 -15.40 1.16 -12.81
C ARG A 120 -16.78 1.70 -12.33
N LYS A 121 -16.98 2.27 -11.14
CA LYS A 121 -18.27 2.92 -10.75
C LYS A 121 -18.19 4.10 -9.76
N ILE A 122 -17.06 4.36 -9.11
CA ILE A 122 -16.96 5.39 -8.05
C ILE A 122 -15.67 6.22 -8.24
N PRO A 123 -15.76 7.47 -8.74
CA PRO A 123 -14.62 8.41 -8.75
C PRO A 123 -14.28 8.90 -7.33
N TYR A 124 -13.02 9.29 -7.14
CA TYR A 124 -12.58 10.04 -5.96
C TYR A 124 -11.56 11.12 -6.31
N TRP A 125 -11.54 12.17 -5.50
CA TRP A 125 -10.74 13.38 -5.66
C TRP A 125 -9.76 13.51 -4.51
N ASN A 126 -8.48 13.73 -4.83
CA ASN A 126 -7.44 13.92 -3.81
C ASN A 126 -7.26 15.41 -3.49
N PHE A 127 -7.16 15.71 -2.20
CA PHE A 127 -6.87 17.05 -1.68
C PHE A 127 -5.45 17.13 -1.12
N ASP A 128 -5.03 18.32 -0.69
CA ASP A 128 -3.86 18.48 0.15
C ASP A 128 -3.93 17.57 1.38
N ALA A 129 -2.89 16.73 1.52
CA ALA A 129 -2.73 15.88 2.67
C ALA A 129 -2.48 16.75 3.91
N PRO A 130 -3.21 16.54 5.01
CA PRO A 130 -3.01 17.31 6.24
C PRO A 130 -1.72 16.92 6.98
N ALA A 131 -1.15 15.75 6.66
CA ALA A 131 0.12 15.25 7.18
C ALA A 131 0.79 14.31 6.14
N PRO A 132 2.12 14.12 6.17
CA PRO A 132 2.85 13.28 5.19
C PRO A 132 2.37 11.83 5.12
N GLU A 133 1.83 11.30 6.21
CA GLU A 133 1.34 9.93 6.32
C GLU A 133 -0.17 9.81 6.07
N VAL A 134 -0.87 10.87 5.66
CA VAL A 134 -2.33 10.87 5.54
C VAL A 134 -2.75 11.19 4.11
N THR A 135 -3.71 10.44 3.60
CA THR A 135 -4.43 10.80 2.37
C THR A 135 -5.79 11.38 2.71
N LEU A 136 -6.21 12.37 1.94
CA LEU A 136 -7.48 13.05 2.08
C LEU A 136 -8.24 12.97 0.76
N THR A 137 -9.35 12.24 0.74
CA THR A 137 -10.12 11.99 -0.48
C THR A 137 -11.60 12.26 -0.32
N ALA A 138 -12.22 12.92 -1.30
CA ALA A 138 -13.67 12.95 -1.42
C ALA A 138 -14.14 11.84 -2.36
N CYS A 139 -15.23 11.16 -2.02
CA CYS A 139 -15.80 10.11 -2.83
C CYS A 139 -17.30 10.36 -3.09
N THR A 140 -17.79 9.82 -4.20
CA THR A 140 -19.23 9.54 -4.36
C THR A 140 -19.55 8.17 -3.74
N SER A 141 -20.81 7.88 -3.43
CA SER A 141 -21.25 6.53 -3.07
C SER A 141 -22.08 5.91 -4.19
N ILE A 142 -22.02 4.58 -4.29
CA ILE A 142 -22.90 3.79 -5.15
C ILE A 142 -24.35 3.77 -4.64
N ASN A 143 -24.56 4.12 -3.38
CA ASN A 143 -25.86 4.08 -2.70
C ASN A 143 -26.59 5.43 -2.71
N GLY A 144 -26.04 6.43 -3.42
CA GLY A 144 -26.73 7.66 -3.80
C GLY A 144 -27.40 8.38 -2.65
N LEU A 145 -26.62 9.05 -1.78
CA LEU A 145 -27.17 10.17 -0.99
C LEU A 145 -27.74 11.27 -1.91
N PHE A 146 -27.24 11.32 -3.15
CA PHE A 146 -27.70 12.20 -4.23
C PHE A 146 -28.15 11.38 -5.45
N PRO A 147 -29.08 11.92 -6.27
CA PRO A 147 -29.61 11.22 -7.45
C PRO A 147 -28.49 10.79 -8.42
N PRO A 148 -28.61 9.63 -9.11
CA PRO A 148 -27.62 9.17 -10.09
C PRO A 148 -27.33 10.16 -11.23
N GLU A 149 -28.30 11.03 -11.53
CA GLU A 149 -28.24 12.10 -12.53
C GLU A 149 -27.39 13.30 -12.08
N LYS A 150 -27.07 13.39 -10.78
CA LYS A 150 -26.27 14.44 -10.13
C LYS A 150 -25.33 13.82 -9.10
N PRO A 151 -24.34 13.02 -9.53
CA PRO A 151 -23.35 12.46 -8.62
C PRO A 151 -22.60 13.61 -7.94
N ALA A 152 -22.58 13.58 -6.61
CA ALA A 152 -21.95 14.60 -5.80
C ALA A 152 -21.18 13.93 -4.65
N ALA A 153 -20.11 14.59 -4.20
CA ALA A 153 -19.36 14.09 -3.06
C ALA A 153 -20.28 13.96 -1.84
N ASP A 154 -20.35 12.75 -1.30
CA ASP A 154 -21.20 12.39 -0.17
C ASP A 154 -20.40 11.79 0.98
N ARG A 155 -19.09 11.59 0.77
CA ARG A 155 -18.14 11.10 1.76
C ARG A 155 -16.78 11.78 1.61
N LEU A 156 -16.16 12.09 2.75
CA LEU A 156 -14.75 12.48 2.85
C LEU A 156 -14.02 11.42 3.67
N LEU A 157 -12.88 10.93 3.17
CA LEU A 157 -12.06 9.94 3.82
C LEU A 157 -10.73 10.57 4.23
N ILE A 158 -10.42 10.49 5.52
CA ILE A 158 -9.09 10.75 6.08
C ILE A 158 -8.47 9.37 6.33
N GLN A 159 -7.41 9.01 5.62
CA GLN A 159 -6.84 7.66 5.69
C GLN A 159 -5.34 7.72 5.97
N LEU A 160 -4.86 6.78 6.77
CA LEU A 160 -3.42 6.52 6.82
C LEU A 160 -2.99 6.10 5.42
N ASP A 161 -1.92 6.71 4.92
CA ASP A 161 -1.37 6.37 3.61
C ASP A 161 -0.78 4.96 3.67
N GLU A 162 -1.32 4.08 2.85
CA GLU A 162 -0.95 2.68 2.81
C GLU A 162 0.02 2.43 1.64
N GLU A 163 1.15 1.82 1.95
CA GLU A 163 2.10 1.32 0.97
C GLU A 163 1.71 -0.10 0.54
N ARG A 164 1.85 -0.41 -0.74
CA ARG A 164 1.71 -1.80 -1.19
C ARG A 164 3.03 -2.53 -0.93
N ASP A 165 2.96 -3.65 -0.23
CA ASP A 165 4.06 -4.60 -0.14
C ASP A 165 4.11 -5.44 -1.43
N PHE A 166 5.22 -5.36 -2.15
CA PHE A 166 5.51 -6.26 -3.28
C PHE A 166 6.21 -7.52 -2.80
N ILE A 167 7.19 -7.38 -1.90
CA ILE A 167 7.95 -8.50 -1.34
C ILE A 167 7.88 -8.44 0.18
N SER A 168 7.54 -9.57 0.80
CA SER A 168 7.46 -9.74 2.25
C SER A 168 8.12 -11.06 2.67
N ALA A 169 9.38 -11.00 3.09
CA ALA A 169 10.17 -12.18 3.49
C ALA A 169 10.10 -12.43 5.00
N TYR A 170 9.40 -13.50 5.41
CA TYR A 170 9.22 -13.85 6.83
C TYR A 170 10.33 -14.78 7.33
N ALA A 171 11.00 -14.37 8.41
CA ALA A 171 12.10 -15.14 9.00
C ALA A 171 11.63 -16.51 9.52
N GLU A 172 10.39 -16.60 10.01
CA GLU A 172 9.79 -17.85 10.50
C GLU A 172 9.62 -18.86 9.37
N TYR A 173 9.30 -18.40 8.16
CA TYR A 173 9.15 -19.31 7.02
C TYR A 173 10.52 -19.77 6.49
N GLU A 174 11.52 -18.88 6.50
CA GLU A 174 12.90 -19.22 6.16
C GLU A 174 13.56 -20.19 7.14
N ALA A 175 13.13 -20.23 8.41
CA ALA A 175 13.62 -21.20 9.38
C ALA A 175 13.36 -22.65 8.92
N ALA A 176 12.24 -22.90 8.24
CA ALA A 176 11.94 -24.19 7.63
C ALA A 176 12.45 -24.30 6.18
N LYS A 177 12.61 -23.16 5.48
CA LYS A 177 12.89 -23.12 4.04
C LYS A 177 13.79 -21.94 3.66
N PRO A 178 15.12 -22.01 3.91
CA PRO A 178 16.01 -20.85 3.87
C PRO A 178 16.10 -20.13 2.51
N LEU A 179 15.90 -20.85 1.41
CA LEU A 179 16.02 -20.30 0.05
C LEU A 179 14.68 -19.86 -0.56
N VAL A 180 13.59 -19.83 0.22
CA VAL A 180 12.25 -19.65 -0.33
C VAL A 180 12.05 -18.32 -1.06
N TYR A 181 12.74 -17.26 -0.61
CA TYR A 181 12.63 -15.90 -1.17
C TYR A 181 13.75 -15.52 -2.15
N VAL A 182 14.61 -16.46 -2.55
CA VAL A 182 15.75 -16.16 -3.44
C VAL A 182 15.31 -15.54 -4.76
N GLU A 183 14.24 -16.04 -5.36
CA GLU A 183 13.74 -15.51 -6.63
C GLU A 183 13.20 -14.09 -6.43
N ASP A 184 12.41 -13.84 -5.38
CA ASP A 184 11.93 -12.49 -5.05
C ASP A 184 13.11 -11.53 -4.81
N ALA A 185 14.17 -12.03 -4.17
CA ALA A 185 15.41 -11.29 -3.97
C ALA A 185 16.17 -11.00 -5.28
N PHE A 186 16.14 -11.89 -6.27
CA PHE A 186 16.65 -11.60 -7.62
C PHE A 186 15.90 -10.43 -8.26
N PHE A 187 14.58 -10.36 -8.08
CA PHE A 187 13.80 -9.23 -8.57
C PHE A 187 14.17 -7.92 -7.86
N ALA A 188 14.27 -7.93 -6.53
CA ALA A 188 14.71 -6.78 -5.74
C ALA A 188 16.12 -6.30 -6.12
N ALA A 189 17.06 -7.23 -6.30
CA ALA A 189 18.41 -6.96 -6.77
C ALA A 189 18.40 -6.31 -8.16
N TRP A 190 17.58 -6.81 -9.09
CA TRP A 190 17.42 -6.20 -10.41
C TRP A 190 16.91 -4.76 -10.29
N CYS A 191 15.92 -4.50 -9.42
CA CYS A 191 15.43 -3.14 -9.18
C CYS A 191 16.55 -2.20 -8.67
N GLY A 192 17.39 -2.67 -7.74
CA GLY A 192 18.51 -1.89 -7.21
C GLY A 192 19.61 -1.62 -8.24
N LEU A 193 19.90 -2.59 -9.11
CA LEU A 193 20.94 -2.47 -10.14
C LEU A 193 20.52 -1.64 -11.35
N ASN A 194 19.21 -1.53 -11.63
CA ASN A 194 18.68 -0.87 -12.83
C ASN A 194 17.97 0.46 -12.54
N GLY A 195 18.24 1.08 -11.39
CA GLY A 195 17.72 2.41 -11.06
C GLY A 195 16.21 2.45 -10.82
N ALA A 196 15.57 1.31 -10.53
CA ALA A 196 14.14 1.28 -10.24
C ALA A 196 13.80 1.72 -8.81
N LEU A 197 14.76 1.62 -7.88
CA LEU A 197 14.59 2.05 -6.49
C LEU A 197 14.72 3.57 -6.32
N ASP A 198 14.02 4.10 -5.32
CA ASP A 198 14.05 5.51 -4.92
C ASP A 198 15.39 5.86 -4.24
N GLU A 199 16.09 6.86 -4.80
CA GLU A 199 17.44 7.23 -4.37
C GLU A 199 17.50 7.86 -2.97
N THR A 200 16.39 8.41 -2.47
CA THR A 200 16.34 8.98 -1.12
C THR A 200 16.41 7.91 -0.04
N ARG A 201 16.05 6.66 -0.40
CA ARG A 201 16.07 5.49 0.50
C ARG A 201 17.19 4.51 0.18
N PHE A 202 17.52 4.39 -1.11
CA PHE A 202 18.57 3.52 -1.64
C PHE A 202 19.63 4.35 -2.35
N ASP A 203 20.38 5.12 -1.55
CA ASP A 203 21.51 5.91 -2.03
C ASP A 203 22.65 5.04 -2.60
N SER A 204 23.69 5.69 -3.14
CA SER A 204 24.83 5.00 -3.72
C SER A 204 25.58 4.10 -2.75
N ASP A 205 25.66 4.47 -1.47
CA ASP A 205 26.38 3.70 -0.45
C ASP A 205 25.61 2.43 -0.07
N ARG A 206 24.28 2.53 0.06
CA ARG A 206 23.39 1.38 0.30
C ARG A 206 23.38 0.39 -0.86
N LEU A 207 23.49 0.88 -2.09
CA LEU A 207 23.51 0.05 -3.29
C LEU A 207 24.91 -0.43 -3.68
N ARG A 208 25.99 0.15 -3.11
CA ARG A 208 27.38 -0.22 -3.45
C ARG A 208 27.65 -1.72 -3.30
N PRO A 209 27.32 -2.39 -2.16
CA PRO A 209 27.60 -3.82 -2.02
C PRO A 209 26.88 -4.69 -3.05
N LEU A 210 25.67 -4.28 -3.46
CA LEU A 210 24.93 -4.97 -4.51
C LEU A 210 25.60 -4.79 -5.89
N ARG A 211 26.05 -3.57 -6.21
CA ARG A 211 26.78 -3.26 -7.46
C ARG A 211 28.11 -3.98 -7.57
N GLU A 212 28.84 -4.05 -6.46
CA GLU A 212 30.12 -4.77 -6.34
C GLU A 212 29.94 -6.28 -6.24
N ARG A 213 28.69 -6.76 -6.15
CA ARG A 213 28.35 -8.17 -5.96
C ARG A 213 28.97 -8.78 -4.70
N SER A 214 29.26 -7.95 -3.68
CA SER A 214 29.87 -8.37 -2.41
C SER A 214 28.86 -8.89 -1.39
N ILE A 215 27.57 -8.65 -1.64
CA ILE A 215 26.45 -9.34 -0.99
C ILE A 215 25.70 -10.19 -2.01
N SER A 216 25.03 -11.25 -1.57
CA SER A 216 24.13 -12.01 -2.43
C SER A 216 22.80 -11.25 -2.64
N PRO A 217 22.00 -11.61 -3.65
CA PRO A 217 20.67 -11.04 -3.83
C PRO A 217 19.77 -11.20 -2.60
N LEU A 218 19.74 -12.38 -1.96
CA LEU A 218 18.97 -12.57 -0.71
C LEU A 218 19.54 -11.73 0.43
N GLY A 219 20.86 -11.58 0.51
CA GLY A 219 21.51 -10.66 1.43
C GLY A 219 21.10 -9.20 1.24
N PHE A 220 20.88 -8.78 -0.01
CA PHE A 220 20.33 -7.46 -0.32
C PHE A 220 18.87 -7.32 0.15
N LEU A 221 18.04 -8.34 -0.11
CA LEU A 221 16.65 -8.34 0.37
C LEU A 221 16.59 -8.30 1.90
N HIS A 222 17.43 -9.06 2.61
CA HIS A 222 17.43 -9.09 4.07
C HIS A 222 18.05 -7.85 4.72
N GLY A 223 19.10 -7.30 4.11
CA GLY A 223 19.86 -6.16 4.62
C GLY A 223 19.22 -4.82 4.24
N PRO A 224 19.69 -4.14 3.17
CA PRO A 224 19.19 -2.82 2.78
C PRO A 224 17.66 -2.71 2.63
N CYS A 225 17.00 -3.74 2.10
CA CYS A 225 15.54 -3.77 1.97
C CYS A 225 14.82 -4.11 3.29
N GLY A 226 15.52 -4.61 4.30
CA GLY A 226 14.93 -4.97 5.59
C GLY A 226 13.86 -6.06 5.47
N ARG A 227 14.08 -7.02 4.57
CA ARG A 227 13.17 -8.14 4.22
C ARG A 227 11.92 -7.72 3.47
N LEU A 228 11.81 -6.47 3.02
CA LEU A 228 10.61 -5.92 2.41
C LEU A 228 10.94 -5.10 1.15
N LEU A 229 10.08 -5.18 0.15
CA LEU A 229 10.09 -4.22 -0.97
C LEU A 229 8.69 -3.66 -1.12
N TRP A 230 8.53 -2.36 -0.92
CA TRP A 230 7.23 -1.69 -0.98
C TRP A 230 7.12 -0.75 -2.18
N SER A 231 5.91 -0.27 -2.45
CA SER A 231 5.64 0.71 -3.50
C SER A 231 6.45 1.99 -3.37
N ARG A 232 6.67 2.49 -2.15
CA ARG A 232 7.49 3.70 -1.91
C ARG A 232 9.00 3.44 -1.90
N ASP A 233 9.44 2.19 -2.05
CA ASP A 233 10.86 1.89 -2.32
C ASP A 233 11.21 2.09 -3.80
N LEU A 234 10.20 2.23 -4.67
CA LEU A 234 10.36 2.40 -6.10
C LEU A 234 10.23 3.86 -6.51
N ARG A 235 10.93 4.24 -7.57
CA ARG A 235 10.64 5.50 -8.27
C ARG A 235 9.23 5.47 -8.85
N PRO A 236 8.53 6.62 -8.90
CA PRO A 236 7.23 6.72 -9.56
C PRO A 236 7.24 6.17 -11.00
N SER A 237 8.32 6.41 -11.74
CA SER A 237 8.52 5.92 -13.11
C SER A 237 8.64 4.40 -13.23
N SER A 238 8.91 3.69 -12.14
CA SER A 238 9.12 2.23 -12.15
C SER A 238 7.98 1.47 -11.45
N LEU A 239 7.16 2.18 -10.65
CA LEU A 239 6.04 1.59 -9.92
C LEU A 239 5.06 0.85 -10.84
N GLY A 240 4.72 1.45 -11.99
CA GLY A 240 3.81 0.85 -12.97
C GLY A 240 4.32 -0.48 -13.53
N PHE A 241 5.61 -0.58 -13.82
CA PHE A 241 6.24 -1.82 -14.27
C PHE A 241 6.17 -2.90 -13.19
N VAL A 242 6.66 -2.60 -11.97
CA VAL A 242 6.70 -3.58 -10.89
C VAL A 242 5.29 -4.05 -10.56
N GLN A 243 4.32 -3.14 -10.46
CA GLN A 243 2.93 -3.50 -10.22
C GLN A 243 2.38 -4.45 -11.29
N ARG A 244 2.65 -4.22 -12.58
CA ARG A 244 2.16 -5.09 -13.65
C ARG A 244 2.91 -6.42 -13.70
N TYR A 245 4.23 -6.38 -13.82
CA TYR A 245 5.06 -7.55 -14.08
C TYR A 245 5.20 -8.47 -12.86
N TYR A 246 5.52 -7.88 -11.70
CA TYR A 246 5.76 -8.65 -10.48
C TYR A 246 4.46 -9.21 -9.90
N THR A 247 3.42 -8.38 -9.78
CA THR A 247 2.14 -8.82 -9.20
C THR A 247 1.23 -9.53 -10.22
N GLY A 248 1.58 -9.46 -11.50
CA GLY A 248 0.85 -10.09 -12.60
C GLY A 248 -0.53 -9.49 -12.89
N LEU A 249 -0.87 -8.36 -12.25
CA LEU A 249 -2.19 -7.74 -12.37
C LEU A 249 -2.40 -7.23 -13.80
N GLY A 250 -3.38 -7.80 -14.48
CA GLY A 250 -3.76 -7.41 -15.85
C GLY A 250 -2.96 -8.10 -16.96
N LEU A 251 -1.90 -8.86 -16.65
CA LEU A 251 -1.09 -9.53 -17.67
C LEU A 251 -1.56 -10.97 -17.96
N PRO A 252 -1.43 -11.45 -19.22
CA PRO A 252 -1.42 -12.87 -19.53
C PRO A 252 -0.42 -13.62 -18.64
N ASN A 253 -0.74 -14.85 -18.23
CA ASN A 253 0.08 -15.61 -17.29
C ASN A 253 1.55 -15.68 -17.75
N GLN A 254 1.80 -15.95 -19.03
CA GLN A 254 3.14 -16.15 -19.61
C GLN A 254 4.06 -14.93 -19.52
N LEU A 255 3.52 -13.74 -19.23
CA LEU A 255 4.27 -12.49 -19.13
C LEU A 255 4.53 -12.08 -17.67
N ARG A 256 4.16 -12.92 -16.70
CA ARG A 256 4.31 -12.62 -15.26
C ARG A 256 5.67 -13.08 -14.75
N TRP A 257 6.15 -12.39 -13.72
CA TRP A 257 7.37 -12.75 -12.98
C TRP A 257 7.47 -14.26 -12.66
N VAL A 258 6.43 -14.84 -12.07
CA VAL A 258 6.42 -16.26 -11.68
C VAL A 258 6.58 -17.23 -12.86
N GLU A 259 6.14 -16.85 -14.06
CA GLU A 259 6.31 -17.69 -15.25
C GLU A 259 7.72 -17.56 -15.83
N ASP A 260 8.36 -16.38 -15.73
CA ASP A 260 9.78 -16.26 -16.08
C ASP A 260 10.67 -17.02 -15.09
N VAL A 261 10.33 -17.04 -13.79
CA VAL A 261 10.98 -17.91 -12.78
C VAL A 261 10.86 -19.39 -13.17
N LYS A 262 9.64 -19.85 -13.51
CA LYS A 262 9.43 -21.23 -13.98
C LYS A 262 10.19 -21.53 -15.27
N ALA A 263 10.26 -20.59 -16.21
CA ALA A 263 10.96 -20.80 -17.47
C ALA A 263 12.47 -20.94 -17.29
N VAL A 264 13.07 -20.24 -16.32
CA VAL A 264 14.53 -20.27 -16.08
C VAL A 264 14.93 -21.39 -15.15
N PHE A 265 14.16 -21.59 -14.08
CA PHE A 265 14.53 -22.49 -12.98
C PHE A 265 13.67 -23.75 -12.92
N GLY A 266 12.56 -23.84 -13.65
CA GLY A 266 11.62 -24.97 -13.69
C GLY A 266 10.40 -24.78 -12.78
N ALA A 267 10.62 -24.36 -11.54
CA ALA A 267 9.56 -24.02 -10.58
C ALA A 267 10.07 -22.96 -9.60
N SER A 268 9.15 -22.24 -8.95
CA SER A 268 9.54 -21.35 -7.85
C SER A 268 9.93 -22.17 -6.61
N ASN A 269 10.90 -21.65 -5.87
CA ASN A 269 11.31 -22.13 -4.57
C ASN A 269 10.13 -22.22 -3.59
N HIS A 270 9.13 -21.34 -3.67
CA HIS A 270 7.88 -21.46 -2.88
C HIS A 270 7.21 -22.84 -3.02
N LEU A 271 7.36 -23.51 -4.17
CA LEU A 271 6.73 -24.80 -4.49
C LEU A 271 7.67 -26.02 -4.34
N ARG A 272 8.93 -25.82 -3.93
CA ARG A 272 9.94 -26.89 -3.82
C ARG A 272 10.31 -27.22 -2.39
N ASP A 273 10.27 -28.48 -2.00
CA ASP A 273 10.65 -28.89 -0.65
C ASP A 273 12.07 -29.46 -0.56
N ASP A 274 12.64 -29.93 -1.68
CA ASP A 274 14.01 -30.43 -1.77
C ASP A 274 15.00 -29.27 -1.99
N PRO A 275 15.87 -28.93 -1.01
CA PRO A 275 16.85 -27.86 -1.15
C PRO A 275 17.82 -28.05 -2.31
N ALA A 276 18.09 -29.29 -2.74
CA ALA A 276 18.99 -29.56 -3.85
C ALA A 276 18.39 -29.14 -5.21
N GLN A 277 17.07 -28.97 -5.28
CA GLN A 277 16.35 -28.51 -6.47
C GLN A 277 16.00 -27.02 -6.40
N MET A 278 16.26 -26.35 -5.27
CA MET A 278 15.97 -24.95 -5.11
C MET A 278 16.96 -24.10 -5.89
N THR A 279 16.45 -22.99 -6.45
CA THR A 279 17.25 -21.91 -7.00
C THR A 279 18.19 -21.40 -5.90
N ARG A 280 19.49 -21.28 -6.20
CA ARG A 280 20.52 -20.93 -5.20
C ARG A 280 20.63 -19.42 -5.08
N ASP A 281 20.99 -18.96 -3.89
CA ASP A 281 21.27 -17.55 -3.65
C ASP A 281 22.68 -17.17 -4.16
N ASP A 282 22.85 -17.07 -5.47
CA ASP A 282 24.12 -16.68 -6.07
C ASP A 282 23.94 -15.81 -7.31
N TRP A 283 25.03 -15.16 -7.71
CA TRP A 283 25.05 -14.26 -8.87
C TRP A 283 24.91 -15.00 -10.20
N ALA A 284 25.27 -16.27 -10.28
CA ALA A 284 25.15 -17.04 -11.51
C ALA A 284 23.68 -17.34 -11.82
N ASP A 285 22.88 -17.72 -10.82
CA ASP A 285 21.44 -17.90 -10.96
C ASP A 285 20.72 -16.55 -11.15
N TYR A 286 21.15 -15.48 -10.47
CA TYR A 286 20.67 -14.12 -10.80
C TYR A 286 20.90 -13.75 -12.28
N ASP A 287 22.11 -13.96 -12.79
CA ASP A 287 22.48 -13.61 -14.17
C ASP A 287 21.68 -14.41 -15.22
N ARG A 288 21.12 -15.57 -14.86
CA ARG A 288 20.24 -16.35 -15.74
C ARG A 288 18.85 -15.74 -15.90
N ILE A 289 18.31 -15.07 -14.88
CA ILE A 289 16.96 -14.48 -14.93
C ILE A 289 16.95 -12.98 -15.22
N ALA A 290 18.01 -12.25 -14.84
CA ALA A 290 18.09 -10.80 -15.04
C ALA A 290 17.83 -10.34 -16.50
N PRO A 291 18.31 -11.05 -17.56
CA PRO A 291 18.01 -10.67 -18.94
C PRO A 291 16.51 -10.69 -19.27
N ARG A 292 15.74 -11.63 -18.69
CA ARG A 292 14.28 -11.69 -18.88
C ARG A 292 13.58 -10.51 -18.24
N ILE A 293 14.00 -10.12 -17.03
CA ILE A 293 13.45 -8.93 -16.37
C ILE A 293 13.74 -7.67 -17.20
N ALA A 294 14.97 -7.56 -17.74
CA ALA A 294 15.34 -6.45 -18.61
C ALA A 294 14.52 -6.42 -19.90
N GLU A 295 14.27 -7.56 -20.53
CA GLU A 295 13.41 -7.68 -21.70
C GLU A 295 11.97 -7.21 -21.40
N ARG A 296 11.41 -7.66 -20.27
CA ARG A 296 10.07 -7.28 -19.81
C ARG A 296 9.97 -5.78 -19.51
N TYR A 297 11.01 -5.22 -18.89
CA TYR A 297 11.08 -3.80 -18.62
C TYR A 297 11.14 -2.99 -19.92
N ALA A 298 11.94 -3.41 -20.89
CA ALA A 298 12.01 -2.77 -22.19
C ALA A 298 10.68 -2.88 -22.97
N GLN A 299 10.00 -4.03 -22.91
CA GLN A 299 8.64 -4.20 -23.45
C GLN A 299 7.66 -3.22 -22.79
N TRP A 300 7.72 -3.07 -21.47
CA TRP A 300 6.88 -2.11 -20.74
C TRP A 300 7.15 -0.66 -21.15
N GLN A 301 8.43 -0.26 -21.28
CA GLN A 301 8.80 1.08 -21.73
C GLN A 301 8.30 1.40 -23.15
N ARG A 302 8.16 0.39 -24.01
CA ARG A 302 7.58 0.51 -25.36
C ARG A 302 6.04 0.42 -25.38
N GLY A 303 5.39 0.19 -24.24
CA GLY A 303 3.94 -0.01 -24.17
C GLY A 303 3.48 -1.37 -24.72
N GLU A 304 4.38 -2.36 -24.80
CA GLU A 304 4.07 -3.71 -25.30
C GLU A 304 3.62 -4.66 -24.17
N LEU A 305 3.78 -4.24 -22.92
CA LEU A 305 3.37 -4.97 -21.71
C LEU A 305 1.97 -4.53 -21.26
N GLU A 306 1.00 -4.63 -22.18
CA GLU A 306 -0.39 -4.19 -21.99
C GLU A 306 -1.32 -5.33 -21.56
N PRO A 307 -2.38 -5.02 -20.78
CA PRO A 307 -3.48 -5.95 -20.57
C PRO A 307 -4.18 -6.25 -21.89
N ARG A 308 -4.70 -7.47 -22.06
CA ARG A 308 -5.75 -7.66 -23.07
C ARG A 308 -6.92 -6.74 -22.69
N GLU A 309 -7.38 -5.92 -23.64
CA GLU A 309 -8.71 -5.33 -23.55
C GLU A 309 -9.71 -6.46 -23.24
N ARG A 310 -10.48 -6.28 -22.17
CA ARG A 310 -11.60 -7.16 -21.82
C ARG A 310 -12.84 -6.71 -22.54
#